data_AF-A0A2V6HMU5-F1
#
_entry.id   AF-A0A2V6HMU5-F1
#
_cell.length_a   1.000
_cell.length_b   1.000
_cell.length_c   1.000
_cell.angle_alpha   90.00
_cell.angle_beta   90.00
_cell.angle_gamma   90.00
#
_symmetry.space_group_name_H-M   'P 1'
#
loop_
_entity.id
_entity.type
_entity.pdbx_description
1 polymer ?
#
loop_
_entity_poly.entity_id
_entity_poly.type
_entity_poly.pdbx_seq_one_letter_code
_entity_poly.pdbx_strand_id
1 'polypeptide(L)' 'RVPVRLWHGIEDRAFAVRLAEEIANRFPNCKARFIQNEGHYSLPIRHMREILEDLIAV' A
#
# COMPACT_ATOMS: atom_id res chain seq x y z
N ARG A 1 6.62 -5.29 -18.58
CA ARG A 1 5.91 -4.53 -17.53
C ARG A 1 6.16 -5.26 -16.22
N VAL A 2 6.53 -4.57 -15.15
CA VAL A 2 6.80 -5.19 -13.83
C VAL A 2 5.53 -5.15 -12.97
N PRO A 3 5.25 -6.19 -12.16
CA PRO A 3 4.18 -6.13 -11.17
C PRO A 3 4.44 -5.02 -10.14
N VAL A 4 3.40 -4.30 -9.74
CA VAL A 4 3.47 -3.32 -8.66
C VAL A 4 2.51 -3.73 -7.56
N ARG A 5 2.99 -3.75 -6.32
CA ARG A 5 2.17 -3.90 -5.11
C ARG A 5 2.21 -2.57 -4.37
N LEU A 6 1.05 -1.99 -4.09
CA LEU A 6 0.94 -0.75 -3.32
C LEU A 6 0.16 -1.03 -2.04
N TRP A 7 0.70 -0.61 -0.90
CA TRP A 7 0.05 -0.73 0.41
C TRP A 7 -0.03 0.66 1.02
N HIS A 8 -1.21 1.04 1.53
CA HIS A 8 -1.43 2.34 2.14
C HIS A 8 -2.46 2.27 3.27
N GLY A 9 -2.24 3.03 4.34
CA GLY A 9 -3.17 3.15 5.45
C GLY A 9 -4.15 4.30 5.19
N ILE A 10 -5.45 4.07 5.31
CA ILE A 10 -6.47 5.08 4.98
C ILE A 10 -6.42 6.28 5.95
N GLU A 11 -5.92 6.07 7.16
CA GLU A 11 -5.78 7.11 8.19
C GLU A 11 -4.36 7.71 8.23
N ASP A 12 -3.55 7.52 7.19
CA ASP A 12 -2.24 8.14 7.08
C ASP A 12 -2.39 9.69 7.06
N ARG A 13 -1.75 10.34 8.04
CA ARG A 13 -1.73 11.81 8.19
C ARG A 13 -0.47 12.46 7.61
N ALA A 14 0.55 11.68 7.28
CA ALA A 14 1.75 12.15 6.58
C ALA A 14 1.51 12.21 5.07
N PHE A 15 0.77 11.23 4.52
CA PHE A 15 0.41 11.17 3.11
C PHE A 15 -1.07 10.86 2.96
N ALA A 16 -1.80 11.73 2.26
CA ALA A 16 -3.24 11.53 2.06
C ALA A 16 -3.52 10.32 1.17
N VAL A 17 -4.54 9.53 1.53
CA VAL A 17 -5.00 8.34 0.77
C VAL A 17 -5.25 8.63 -0.70
N ARG A 18 -5.78 9.82 -1.02
CA ARG A 18 -6.04 10.24 -2.41
C ARG A 18 -4.79 10.25 -3.28
N LEU A 19 -3.63 10.59 -2.72
CA LEU A 19 -2.36 10.53 -3.45
C LEU A 19 -2.01 9.08 -3.81
N ALA A 20 -2.20 8.15 -2.88
CA ALA A 20 -1.95 6.74 -3.12
C ALA A 20 -2.90 6.14 -4.16
N GLU A 21 -4.18 6.55 -4.17
CA GLU A 21 -5.16 6.19 -5.20
C GLU A 21 -4.74 6.69 -6.58
N GLU A 22 -4.34 7.96 -6.70
CA GLU A 22 -3.86 8.55 -7.95
C GLU A 22 -2.60 7.84 -8.47
N ILE A 23 -1.67 7.49 -7.59
CA ILE A 23 -0.46 6.73 -7.95
C ILE A 23 -0.82 5.31 -8.42
N ALA A 24 -1.70 4.61 -7.70
CA ALA A 24 -2.13 3.26 -8.06
C ALA A 24 -2.75 3.21 -9.47
N ASN A 25 -3.56 4.22 -9.82
CA ASN A 25 -4.20 4.32 -11.14
C ASN A 25 -3.22 4.63 -12.29
N ARG A 26 -2.04 5.19 -11.98
CA ARG A 26 -1.01 5.50 -13.01
C ARG A 26 -0.12 4.31 -13.34
N PHE A 27 0.01 3.33 -12.44
CA PHE A 27 0.86 2.17 -12.66
C PHE A 27 0.11 1.04 -13.39
N PRO A 28 0.54 0.63 -14.59
CA PRO A 28 -0.05 -0.52 -15.26
C PRO A 28 0.28 -1.79 -14.45
N ASN A 29 -0.74 -2.59 -14.12
CA ASN A 29 -0.66 -3.81 -13.30
C ASN A 29 -0.34 -3.58 -11.81
N CYS A 30 -0.82 -2.47 -11.23
CA CYS A 30 -0.76 -2.23 -9.80
C CYS A 30 -1.87 -2.96 -9.05
N LYS A 31 -1.49 -3.77 -8.05
CA LYS A 31 -2.40 -4.29 -7.03
C LYS A 31 -2.26 -3.43 -5.79
N ALA A 32 -3.21 -2.52 -5.59
CA ALA A 32 -3.26 -1.66 -4.42
C ALA A 32 -4.09 -2.28 -3.29
N ARG A 33 -3.67 -2.06 -2.05
CA ARG A 33 -4.36 -2.45 -0.82
C ARG A 33 -4.41 -1.25 0.11
N PHE A 34 -5.62 -0.87 0.49
CA PHE A 34 -5.90 0.24 1.39
C PHE A 34 -6.43 -0.32 2.70
N ILE A 35 -5.70 -0.10 3.79
CA ILE A 35 -5.99 -0.70 5.09
C ILE A 35 -6.69 0.32 5.99
N GLN A 36 -7.89 -0.02 6.44
CA GLN A 36 -8.68 0.78 7.38
C GLN A 36 -7.99 0.81 8.76
N ASN A 37 -8.15 1.89 9.51
CA ASN A 37 -7.57 2.07 10.86
C ASN A 37 -6.03 2.04 10.93
N GLU A 38 -5.36 2.17 9.77
CA GLU A 38 -3.91 2.21 9.68
C GLU A 38 -3.46 3.56 9.15
N GLY A 39 -2.39 4.09 9.76
CA GLY A 39 -1.68 5.28 9.31
C GLY A 39 -0.25 4.96 8.90
N HIS A 40 0.57 6.01 8.73
CA HIS A 40 1.92 5.90 8.16
C HIS A 40 2.81 4.86 8.83
N TYR A 41 2.85 4.90 10.16
CA TYR A 41 3.73 4.02 10.95
C TYR A 41 3.08 2.70 11.32
N SER A 42 1.78 2.72 11.62
CA SER A 42 1.10 1.52 12.10
C SER A 42 1.01 0.46 10.99
N LEU A 43 0.84 0.88 9.73
CA LEU A 43 0.81 -0.02 8.57
C LEU A 43 2.06 -0.91 8.49
N PRO A 44 3.29 -0.38 8.33
CA PRO A 44 4.48 -1.22 8.25
C PRO A 44 4.78 -1.93 9.57
N ILE A 45 4.43 -1.36 10.73
CA ILE A 45 4.70 -2.03 12.02
C ILE A 45 3.82 -3.27 12.19
N ARG A 46 2.53 -3.18 11.88
CA ARG A 46 1.54 -4.25 12.13
C ARG A 46 1.46 -5.25 10.99
N HIS A 47 1.67 -4.80 9.75
CA HIS A 47 1.49 -5.62 8.54
C HIS A 47 2.81 -5.97 7.84
N MET A 48 3.98 -5.75 8.46
CA MET A 48 5.29 -6.05 7.85
C MET A 48 5.33 -7.45 7.24
N ARG A 49 4.84 -8.45 7.98
CA ARG A 49 4.84 -9.86 7.53
C ARG A 49 4.03 -10.02 6.25
N GLU A 50 2.80 -9.50 6.22
CA GLU A 50 1.91 -9.59 5.05
C GLU A 50 2.49 -8.84 3.84
N ILE A 51 3.09 -7.67 4.08
CA ILE A 51 3.74 -6.87 3.04
C ILE A 51 4.90 -7.66 2.42
N LEU A 52 5.74 -8.28 3.25
CA LEU A 52 6.87 -9.08 2.78
C LEU A 52 6.41 -10.37 2.09
N GLU A 53 5.37 -11.04 2.59
CA GLU A 53 4.76 -12.20 1.95
C GLU A 53 4.18 -11.84 0.57
N ASP A 54 3.44 -10.73 0.45
CA ASP A 54 2.88 -10.24 -0.82
C ASP A 54 3.96 -9.79 -1.82
N LEU A 55 5.13 -9.38 -1.32
CA LEU A 55 6.30 -9.03 -2.13
C LEU A 55 7.00 -10.26 -2.74
N ILE A 56 7.18 -11.33 -1.94
CA ILE A 56 7.91 -12.54 -2.38
C ILE A 56 7.04 -13.55 -3.12
N ALA A 57 5.71 -13.43 -3.04
CA ALA A 57 4.74 -14.32 -3.67
C ALA A 57 4.63 -14.14 -5.21
N VAL A 58 5.77 -14.08 -5.90
CA VAL A 58 5.88 -13.93 -7.37
C VAL A 58 5.12 -15.04 -8.10
#